data_AF-A0A4Q3X119-F1
#
_entry.id   AF-A0A4Q3X119-F1
#
_cell.length_a   1.000
_cell.length_b   1.000
_cell.length_c   1.000
_cell.angle_alpha   90.00
_cell.angle_beta   90.00
_cell.angle_gamma   90.00
#
_symmetry.space_group_name_H-M   'P 1'
#
loop_
_entity.id
_entity.type
_entity.pdbx_description
1 polymer ?
#
loop_
_entity_poly.entity_id
_entity_poly.type
_entity_poly.pdbx_seq_one_letter_code
_entity_poly.pdbx_strand_id
1 'polypeptide(L)'
;ELRRGEHPSRPQLEEMGGQELKQTGYALAKVGAVAELFDIPERESITPLMAKRLASSLQSCGFGIEPDARYTGKACRWDEAAVLFTLPGGATPEGELPSEPSAAEMASYQSYAFLMRLAFHVMQAAGPVTPETAAHIANRIAEIFPPDTLKNAEERARFKAVTELAARGGVEAVSVRVPTQGIAFDKNAVRRLLVELVAQQGRIGDAQEKALALAWKRLGLDGKSLKGELDSLSSHGVIFFGGQAGSGRGEKIPPPPNTDVPFALNREALATLLADTRQVQAALNEAMAEDEEVGMPDEVAAEPEVVPVAVEEFPGLAPRFVPLLRSLLEQDEWPEVDAQKLARENSVMLSGAVEAINEWGFEKLDAQLIWEDGENLTVERALLK
;
A
#
# COMPACT_ATOMS: atom_id res chain seq x y z
N GLU A 1 -17.45 23.75 34.37
CA GLU A 1 -17.15 24.15 32.98
C GLU A 1 -15.69 23.81 32.68
N LEU A 2 -15.57 22.69 31.98
CA LEU A 2 -14.44 21.99 31.35
C LEU A 2 -13.03 22.56 31.58
N ARG A 3 -12.43 22.26 32.74
CA ARG A 3 -10.97 22.34 32.97
C ARG A 3 -10.39 20.94 32.91
N ARG A 4 -10.19 20.42 31.70
CA ARG A 4 -9.27 19.35 31.27
C ARG A 4 -9.60 19.06 29.80
N GLY A 5 -8.71 19.47 28.90
CA GLY A 5 -8.88 19.40 27.45
C GLY A 5 -8.83 17.97 26.90
N GLU A 6 -9.83 17.16 27.19
CA GLU A 6 -10.06 15.86 26.57
C GLU A 6 -11.30 15.93 25.67
N HIS A 7 -11.15 15.52 24.41
CA HIS A 7 -12.24 15.51 23.43
C HIS A 7 -13.40 14.62 23.90
N PRO A 8 -14.68 15.00 23.75
CA PRO A 8 -15.84 14.28 24.30
C PRO A 8 -15.93 12.82 23.84
N SER A 9 -15.44 12.50 22.63
CA SER A 9 -15.46 11.14 22.07
C SER A 9 -14.32 10.24 22.56
N ARG A 10 -13.31 10.77 23.27
CA ARG A 10 -12.14 9.99 23.72
C ARG A 10 -12.53 8.82 24.66
N PRO A 11 -13.37 9.00 25.70
CA PRO A 11 -13.79 7.90 26.55
C PRO A 11 -14.54 6.79 25.80
N GLN A 12 -15.35 7.16 24.79
CA GLN A 12 -16.09 6.20 23.97
C GLN A 12 -15.15 5.37 23.09
N LEU A 13 -14.10 5.98 22.55
CA LEU A 13 -13.05 5.28 21.79
C LEU A 13 -12.25 4.32 22.68
N GLU A 14 -11.92 4.74 23.90
CA GLU A 14 -11.23 3.88 24.89
C GLU A 14 -12.11 2.70 25.35
N GLU A 15 -13.42 2.91 25.48
CA GLU A 15 -14.39 1.86 25.77
C GLU A 15 -14.50 0.87 24.60
N MET A 16 -14.65 1.37 23.38
CA MET A 16 -14.73 0.55 22.15
C MET A 16 -13.47 -0.31 21.95
N GLY A 17 -12.28 0.28 22.14
CA GLY A 17 -11.01 -0.47 22.06
C GLY A 17 -10.79 -1.44 23.22
N GLY A 18 -11.53 -1.29 24.32
CA GLY A 18 -11.57 -2.23 25.44
C GLY A 18 -10.21 -2.50 26.08
N GLN A 19 -10.03 -3.74 26.54
CA GLN A 19 -8.78 -4.18 27.18
C GLN A 19 -7.62 -4.24 26.19
N GLU A 20 -7.90 -4.52 24.92
CA GLU A 20 -6.87 -4.69 23.90
C GLU A 20 -6.11 -3.38 23.65
N LEU A 21 -6.86 -2.29 23.45
CA LEU A 21 -6.30 -0.95 23.27
C LEU A 21 -5.49 -0.51 24.49
N LYS A 22 -5.97 -0.82 25.70
CA LYS A 22 -5.29 -0.47 26.96
C LYS A 22 -3.97 -1.20 27.16
N GLN A 23 -3.90 -2.47 26.76
CA GLN A 23 -2.72 -3.30 26.99
C GLN A 23 -1.66 -3.11 25.90
N THR A 24 -2.08 -2.94 24.66
CA THR A 24 -1.17 -2.98 23.51
C THR A 24 -1.02 -1.63 22.81
N GLY A 25 -1.98 -0.72 23.00
CA GLY A 25 -2.12 0.51 22.22
C GLY A 25 -2.86 0.33 20.90
N TYR A 26 -3.38 -0.87 20.59
CA TYR A 26 -4.05 -1.23 19.34
C TYR A 26 -5.33 -2.03 19.63
N ALA A 27 -6.37 -1.86 18.84
CA ALA A 27 -7.58 -2.68 18.90
C ALA A 27 -8.18 -2.89 17.52
N LEU A 28 -8.65 -4.10 17.25
CA LEU A 28 -9.41 -4.39 16.04
C LEU A 28 -10.83 -3.80 16.17
N ALA A 29 -11.28 -3.12 15.14
CA ALA A 29 -12.60 -2.51 15.03
C ALA A 29 -13.19 -2.75 13.63
N LYS A 30 -14.47 -2.38 13.45
CA LYS A 30 -15.06 -2.17 12.13
C LYS A 30 -15.07 -0.68 11.83
N VAL A 31 -14.84 -0.30 10.57
CA VAL A 31 -14.90 1.10 10.13
C VAL A 31 -16.22 1.77 10.56
N GLY A 32 -17.35 1.09 10.34
CA GLY A 32 -18.69 1.59 10.72
C GLY A 32 -18.86 1.83 12.21
N ALA A 33 -18.32 0.96 13.07
CA ALA A 33 -18.40 1.12 14.52
C ALA A 33 -17.65 2.38 15.00
N VAL A 34 -16.50 2.68 14.37
CA VAL A 34 -15.79 3.93 14.65
C VAL A 34 -16.56 5.13 14.09
N ALA A 35 -17.13 5.01 12.89
CA ALA A 35 -17.86 6.07 12.22
C ALA A 35 -19.14 6.49 12.98
N GLU A 36 -19.87 5.54 13.57
CA GLU A 36 -21.04 5.81 14.41
C GLU A 36 -20.74 6.72 15.60
N LEU A 37 -19.55 6.62 16.20
CA LEU A 37 -19.12 7.49 17.30
C LEU A 37 -18.93 8.97 16.88
N PHE A 38 -18.88 9.23 15.58
CA PHE A 38 -18.75 10.56 14.99
C PHE A 38 -20.00 10.96 14.20
N ASP A 39 -21.16 10.38 14.56
CA ASP A 39 -22.48 10.69 13.99
C ASP A 39 -22.56 10.46 12.47
N ILE A 40 -21.72 9.56 11.93
CA ILE A 40 -21.81 9.13 10.54
C ILE A 40 -22.85 8.01 10.46
N PRO A 41 -23.93 8.16 9.67
CA PRO A 41 -24.97 7.15 9.57
C PRO A 41 -24.50 5.92 8.78
N GLU A 42 -25.08 4.76 9.12
CA GLU A 42 -24.84 3.49 8.42
C GLU A 42 -25.08 3.61 6.92
N ARG A 43 -24.17 2.99 6.16
CA ARG A 43 -24.13 3.00 4.70
C ARG A 43 -23.31 1.82 4.21
N GLU A 44 -23.32 1.56 2.92
CA GLU A 44 -22.51 0.49 2.33
C GLU A 44 -21.00 0.81 2.34
N SER A 45 -20.66 2.07 2.02
CA SER A 45 -19.28 2.54 1.90
C SER A 45 -19.14 3.98 2.40
N ILE A 46 -18.04 4.26 3.08
CA ILE A 46 -17.64 5.60 3.51
C ILE A 46 -16.75 6.19 2.41
N THR A 47 -17.15 7.36 1.90
CA THR A 47 -16.41 8.06 0.84
C THR A 47 -15.01 8.47 1.31
N PRO A 48 -14.03 8.67 0.41
CA PRO A 48 -12.68 9.08 0.81
C PRO A 48 -12.67 10.37 1.64
N LEU A 49 -13.51 11.35 1.29
CA LEU A 49 -13.61 12.61 2.05
C LEU A 49 -14.13 12.38 3.48
N MET A 50 -15.16 11.55 3.65
CA MET A 50 -15.69 11.22 4.98
C MET A 50 -14.68 10.44 5.81
N ALA A 51 -13.97 9.48 5.20
CA ALA A 51 -12.94 8.69 5.87
C ALA A 51 -11.74 9.56 6.28
N LYS A 52 -11.33 10.53 5.44
CA LYS A 52 -10.29 11.53 5.80
C LYS A 52 -10.73 12.37 7.00
N ARG A 53 -11.98 12.88 6.99
CA ARG A 53 -12.54 13.64 8.11
C ARG A 53 -12.59 12.81 9.40
N LEU A 54 -13.04 11.56 9.31
CA LEU A 54 -13.05 10.62 10.44
C LEU A 54 -11.65 10.43 11.02
N ALA A 55 -10.63 10.22 10.17
CA ALA A 55 -9.25 10.08 10.60
C ALA A 55 -8.70 11.35 11.28
N SER A 56 -9.03 12.53 10.77
CA SER A 56 -8.66 13.81 11.40
C SER A 56 -9.36 14.03 12.74
N SER A 57 -10.65 13.66 12.86
CA SER A 57 -11.37 13.72 14.14
C SER A 57 -10.82 12.74 15.19
N LEU A 58 -10.41 11.55 14.77
CA LEU A 58 -9.71 10.59 15.63
C LEU A 58 -8.37 11.16 16.12
N GLN A 59 -7.62 11.84 15.24
CA GLN A 59 -6.35 12.47 15.63
C GLN A 59 -6.56 13.57 16.68
N SER A 60 -7.63 14.36 16.57
CA SER A 60 -8.04 15.30 17.62
C SER A 60 -8.40 14.63 18.95
N CYS A 61 -8.72 13.33 18.94
CA CYS A 61 -8.93 12.53 20.15
C CYS A 61 -7.65 11.83 20.64
N GLY A 62 -6.56 11.87 19.88
CA GLY A 62 -5.31 11.17 20.15
C GLY A 62 -5.27 9.72 19.68
N PHE A 63 -6.06 9.39 18.67
CA PHE A 63 -6.12 8.08 18.05
C PHE A 63 -5.87 8.14 16.55
N GLY A 64 -5.34 7.06 16.00
CA GLY A 64 -5.27 6.81 14.57
C GLY A 64 -6.12 5.60 14.19
N ILE A 65 -6.41 5.47 12.90
CA ILE A 65 -7.10 4.32 12.32
C ILE A 65 -6.34 3.82 11.09
N GLU A 66 -6.30 2.50 10.91
CA GLU A 66 -5.84 1.85 9.67
C GLU A 66 -6.93 0.95 9.11
N PRO A 67 -7.25 0.98 7.80
CA PRO A 67 -6.63 1.82 6.77
C PRO A 67 -6.99 3.32 6.92
N ASP A 68 -5.99 4.20 6.79
CA ASP A 68 -6.19 5.66 6.85
C ASP A 68 -6.41 6.25 5.44
N ALA A 69 -7.57 6.85 5.19
CA ALA A 69 -7.91 7.44 3.90
C ALA A 69 -7.05 8.66 3.51
N ARG A 70 -6.36 9.29 4.48
CA ARG A 70 -5.42 10.39 4.19
C ARG A 70 -4.16 9.88 3.51
N TYR A 71 -3.75 8.63 3.79
CA TYR A 71 -2.58 8.00 3.19
C TYR A 71 -2.94 7.14 1.98
N THR A 72 -4.10 6.47 2.03
CA THR A 72 -4.53 5.55 0.97
C THR A 72 -5.29 6.23 -0.15
N GLY A 73 -5.99 7.34 0.14
CA GLY A 73 -6.91 8.00 -0.81
C GLY A 73 -8.15 7.18 -1.16
N LYS A 74 -8.44 6.09 -0.44
CA LYS A 74 -9.50 5.13 -0.81
C LYS A 74 -10.76 5.31 0.04
N ALA A 75 -11.88 4.89 -0.53
CA ALA A 75 -13.11 4.63 0.21
C ALA A 75 -12.93 3.36 1.06
N CYS A 76 -13.73 3.25 2.11
CA CYS A 76 -13.72 2.10 3.01
C CYS A 76 -15.14 1.51 3.09
N ARG A 77 -15.27 0.19 3.07
CA ARG A 77 -16.58 -0.42 3.33
C ARG A 77 -16.96 -0.22 4.79
N TRP A 78 -18.25 -0.11 5.06
CA TRP A 78 -18.74 0.05 6.43
C TRP A 78 -18.37 -1.12 7.35
N ASP A 79 -18.44 -2.34 6.81
CA ASP A 79 -18.11 -3.58 7.52
C ASP A 79 -16.61 -3.95 7.43
N GLU A 80 -15.79 -3.11 6.82
CA GLU A 80 -14.35 -3.33 6.68
C GLU A 80 -13.66 -3.38 8.04
N ALA A 81 -12.68 -4.29 8.15
CA ALA A 81 -11.83 -4.37 9.33
C ALA A 81 -10.89 -3.15 9.39
N ALA A 82 -10.77 -2.59 10.59
CA ALA A 82 -9.86 -1.50 10.87
C ALA A 82 -9.09 -1.76 12.17
N VAL A 83 -7.94 -1.12 12.33
CA VAL A 83 -7.21 -1.08 13.60
C VAL A 83 -7.25 0.35 14.13
N LEU A 84 -7.89 0.53 15.29
CA LEU A 84 -7.80 1.75 16.09
C LEU A 84 -6.51 1.67 16.93
N PHE A 85 -5.73 2.74 16.98
CA PHE A 85 -4.51 2.78 17.77
C PHE A 85 -4.29 4.12 18.45
N THR A 86 -3.54 4.11 19.56
CA THR A 86 -3.20 5.34 20.30
C THR A 86 -2.03 6.05 19.61
N LEU A 87 -2.17 7.35 19.35
CA LEU A 87 -1.09 8.16 18.80
C LEU A 87 -0.07 8.50 19.88
N PRO A 88 1.24 8.26 19.67
CA PRO A 88 2.28 8.62 20.64
C PRO A 88 2.33 10.12 20.98
N GLY A 89 1.96 10.99 20.03
CA GLY A 89 1.86 12.43 20.24
C GLY A 89 0.64 12.88 21.06
N GLY A 90 -0.29 11.97 21.35
CA GLY A 90 -1.55 12.29 22.00
C GLY A 90 -2.54 13.00 21.09
N ALA A 91 -3.53 13.66 21.70
CA ALA A 91 -4.54 14.44 20.99
C ALA A 91 -3.94 15.73 20.40
N THR A 92 -4.42 16.14 19.23
CA THR A 92 -4.12 17.48 18.69
C THR A 92 -4.49 18.55 19.72
N PRO A 93 -3.57 19.49 20.04
CA PRO A 93 -3.86 20.58 20.96
C PRO A 93 -5.08 21.41 20.53
N GLU A 94 -5.80 21.95 21.51
CA GLU A 94 -6.98 22.77 21.25
C GLU A 94 -6.57 24.05 20.48
N GLY A 95 -7.25 24.29 19.34
CA GLY A 95 -6.94 25.40 18.45
C GLY A 95 -5.92 25.09 17.35
N GLU A 96 -5.34 23.89 17.35
CA GLU A 96 -4.51 23.39 16.25
C GLU A 96 -5.32 22.46 15.33
N LEU A 97 -4.98 22.49 14.03
CA LEU A 97 -5.55 21.58 13.06
C LEU A 97 -4.77 20.25 13.06
N PRO A 98 -5.44 19.09 12.92
CA PRO A 98 -4.76 17.83 12.69
C PRO A 98 -3.81 17.93 11.50
N SER A 99 -2.60 17.41 11.66
CA SER A 99 -1.60 17.43 10.59
C SER A 99 -2.00 16.48 9.47
N GLU A 100 -1.96 16.97 8.23
CA GLU A 100 -2.07 16.13 7.03
C GLU A 100 -0.70 15.51 6.72
N PRO A 101 -0.65 14.27 6.19
CA PRO A 101 0.60 13.64 5.82
C PRO A 101 1.25 14.37 4.64
N SER A 102 2.56 14.59 4.74
CA SER A 102 3.38 15.05 3.62
C SER A 102 3.43 14.01 2.50
N ALA A 103 3.79 14.44 1.29
CA ALA A 103 3.99 13.52 0.16
C ALA A 103 5.04 12.43 0.46
N ALA A 104 6.08 12.75 1.23
CA ALA A 104 7.11 11.79 1.63
C ALA A 104 6.58 10.73 2.61
N GLU A 105 5.78 11.12 3.60
CA GLU A 105 5.11 10.20 4.53
C GLU A 105 4.09 9.33 3.82
N MET A 106 3.35 9.90 2.85
CA MET A 106 2.40 9.15 2.03
C MET A 106 3.10 8.10 1.17
N ALA A 107 4.19 8.46 0.48
CA ALA A 107 4.97 7.51 -0.31
C ALA A 107 5.59 6.40 0.54
N SER A 108 6.09 6.75 1.74
CA SER A 108 6.67 5.81 2.70
C SER A 108 5.63 4.83 3.24
N TYR A 109 4.47 5.33 3.65
CA TYR A 109 3.35 4.50 4.06
C TYR A 109 2.86 3.58 2.94
N GLN A 110 2.63 4.10 1.74
CA GLN A 110 2.12 3.30 0.62
C GLN A 110 3.10 2.19 0.24
N SER A 111 4.40 2.51 0.28
CA SER A 111 5.47 1.54 0.13
C SER A 111 5.45 0.47 1.21
N TYR A 112 5.38 0.84 2.48
CA TYR A 112 5.36 -0.11 3.60
C TYR A 112 4.13 -1.00 3.55
N ALA A 113 2.95 -0.41 3.40
CA ALA A 113 1.70 -1.13 3.28
C ALA A 113 1.74 -2.10 2.11
N PHE A 114 2.21 -1.67 0.93
CA PHE A 114 2.38 -2.53 -0.24
C PHE A 114 3.26 -3.75 0.04
N LEU A 115 4.44 -3.55 0.66
CA LEU A 115 5.35 -4.66 1.00
C LEU A 115 4.73 -5.62 2.00
N MET A 116 4.03 -5.09 3.01
CA MET A 116 3.27 -5.90 3.96
C MET A 116 2.21 -6.73 3.25
N ARG A 117 1.38 -6.13 2.38
CA ARG A 117 0.36 -6.88 1.62
C ARG A 117 0.98 -7.98 0.76
N LEU A 118 2.12 -7.69 0.14
CA LEU A 118 2.83 -8.62 -0.73
C LEU A 118 3.39 -9.82 0.06
N ALA A 119 4.10 -9.56 1.16
CA ALA A 119 4.65 -10.59 2.01
C ALA A 119 3.55 -11.46 2.63
N PHE A 120 2.47 -10.85 3.13
CA PHE A 120 1.33 -11.59 3.65
C PHE A 120 0.62 -12.41 2.58
N HIS A 121 0.44 -11.89 1.37
CA HIS A 121 -0.16 -12.68 0.29
C HIS A 121 0.63 -13.95 -0.01
N VAL A 122 1.96 -13.84 -0.10
CA VAL A 122 2.85 -14.98 -0.34
C VAL A 122 2.79 -15.98 0.82
N MET A 123 2.83 -15.49 2.05
CA MET A 123 2.85 -16.36 3.24
C MET A 123 1.49 -17.01 3.52
N GLN A 124 0.39 -16.29 3.29
CA GLN A 124 -0.97 -16.81 3.46
C GLN A 124 -1.31 -17.90 2.44
N ALA A 125 -0.64 -17.93 1.28
CA ALA A 125 -0.83 -18.99 0.29
C ALA A 125 -0.38 -20.37 0.79
N ALA A 126 0.46 -20.45 1.84
CA ALA A 126 0.80 -21.70 2.53
C ALA A 126 -0.22 -22.09 3.62
N GLY A 127 -1.09 -21.17 4.03
CA GLY A 127 -1.97 -21.28 5.19
C GLY A 127 -1.95 -20.02 6.06
N PRO A 128 -2.70 -20.01 7.17
CA PRO A 128 -2.78 -18.84 8.05
C PRO A 128 -1.41 -18.38 8.56
N VAL A 129 -1.19 -17.07 8.58
CA VAL A 129 0.04 -16.45 9.10
C VAL A 129 -0.10 -16.29 10.61
N THR A 130 0.88 -16.78 11.37
CA THR A 130 0.90 -16.63 12.83
C THR A 130 1.32 -15.21 13.23
N PRO A 131 0.96 -14.74 14.44
CA PRO A 131 1.42 -13.45 14.96
C PRO A 131 2.96 -13.33 14.99
N GLU A 132 3.68 -14.42 15.27
CA GLU A 132 5.14 -14.46 15.29
C GLU A 132 5.71 -14.25 13.88
N THR A 133 5.13 -14.91 12.88
CA THR A 133 5.51 -14.72 11.47
C THR A 133 5.17 -13.31 11.00
N ALA A 134 4.01 -12.77 11.39
CA ALA A 134 3.62 -11.39 11.10
C ALA A 134 4.63 -10.38 11.64
N ALA A 135 5.04 -10.53 12.90
CA ALA A 135 6.06 -9.69 13.52
C ALA A 135 7.42 -9.85 12.84
N HIS A 136 7.80 -11.08 12.45
CA HIS A 136 9.02 -11.32 11.69
C HIS A 136 9.02 -10.59 10.34
N ILE A 137 7.92 -10.68 9.58
CA ILE A 137 7.75 -9.96 8.30
C ILE A 137 7.89 -8.46 8.51
N ALA A 138 7.20 -7.89 9.51
CA ALA A 138 7.24 -6.46 9.79
C ALA A 138 8.65 -5.97 10.16
N ASN A 139 9.39 -6.73 10.97
CA ASN A 139 10.77 -6.41 11.34
C ASN A 139 11.69 -6.41 10.13
N ARG A 140 11.58 -7.41 9.25
CA ARG A 140 12.42 -7.50 8.06
C ARG A 140 12.07 -6.45 7.01
N ILE A 141 10.79 -6.08 6.88
CA ILE A 141 10.40 -4.96 6.01
C ILE A 141 10.95 -3.65 6.56
N ALA A 142 10.91 -3.44 7.88
CA ALA A 142 11.49 -2.25 8.51
C ALA A 142 13.00 -2.09 8.23
N GLU A 143 13.75 -3.19 8.08
CA GLU A 143 15.17 -3.17 7.68
C GLU A 143 15.41 -2.77 6.22
N ILE A 144 14.41 -2.94 5.34
CA ILE A 144 14.49 -2.56 3.92
C ILE A 144 14.29 -1.06 3.75
N PHE A 145 13.50 -0.44 4.63
CA PHE A 145 13.32 1.00 4.64
C PHE A 145 14.55 1.68 5.24
N PRO A 146 14.95 2.86 4.71
CA PRO A 146 15.98 3.66 5.33
C PRO A 146 15.66 3.89 6.82
N PRO A 147 16.66 3.90 7.72
CA PRO A 147 16.44 4.21 9.14
C PRO A 147 15.75 5.57 9.34
N ASP A 148 15.84 6.44 8.34
CA ASP A 148 15.22 7.76 8.29
C ASP A 148 13.71 7.73 8.01
N THR A 149 13.19 6.68 7.38
CA THR A 149 11.78 6.53 6.99
C THR A 149 10.88 6.06 8.15
N LEU A 150 11.48 5.67 9.28
CA LEU A 150 10.76 5.32 10.51
C LEU A 150 11.04 6.34 11.62
N LYS A 151 11.48 7.56 11.28
CA LYS A 151 12.00 8.53 12.27
C LYS A 151 10.96 8.98 13.27
N ASN A 152 9.73 9.26 12.83
CA ASN A 152 8.70 9.79 13.74
C ASN A 152 7.95 8.63 14.44
N ALA A 153 7.51 8.87 15.68
CA ALA A 153 6.89 7.83 16.50
C ALA A 153 5.50 7.43 15.98
N GLU A 154 4.81 8.34 15.32
CA GLU A 154 3.45 8.14 14.79
C GLU A 154 3.45 7.20 13.59
N GLU A 155 4.40 7.34 12.67
CA GLU A 155 4.59 6.49 11.50
C GLU A 155 4.97 5.07 11.91
N ARG A 156 5.84 4.92 12.93
CA ARG A 156 6.10 3.60 13.55
C ARG A 156 4.83 2.99 14.15
N ALA A 157 4.04 3.78 14.88
CA ALA A 157 2.79 3.31 15.46
C ALA A 157 1.81 2.87 14.37
N ARG A 158 1.73 3.64 13.28
CA ARG A 158 0.89 3.37 12.11
C ARG A 158 1.30 2.10 11.38
N PHE A 159 2.59 1.90 11.13
CA PHE A 159 3.09 0.69 10.46
C PHE A 159 2.84 -0.57 11.29
N LYS A 160 2.91 -0.46 12.62
CA LYS A 160 2.46 -1.52 13.52
C LYS A 160 0.95 -1.76 13.41
N ALA A 161 0.11 -0.72 13.31
CA ALA A 161 -1.33 -0.90 13.07
C ALA A 161 -1.62 -1.61 11.73
N VAL A 162 -0.90 -1.27 10.66
CA VAL A 162 -0.98 -1.98 9.37
C VAL A 162 -0.59 -3.46 9.53
N THR A 163 0.44 -3.74 10.34
CA THR A 163 0.87 -5.11 10.65
C THR A 163 -0.20 -5.90 11.41
N GLU A 164 -0.79 -5.31 12.45
CA GLU A 164 -1.88 -5.92 13.22
C GLU A 164 -3.09 -6.22 12.32
N LEU A 165 -3.44 -5.29 11.43
CA LEU A 165 -4.53 -5.47 10.48
C LEU A 165 -4.25 -6.64 9.52
N ALA A 166 -3.02 -6.72 8.98
CA ALA A 166 -2.59 -7.79 8.08
C ALA A 166 -2.57 -9.17 8.78
N ALA A 167 -2.06 -9.23 10.00
CA ALA A 167 -2.00 -10.45 10.82
C ALA A 167 -3.38 -11.06 11.08
N ARG A 168 -4.41 -10.22 11.14
CA ARG A 168 -5.78 -10.62 11.49
C ARG A 168 -6.68 -10.82 10.26
N GLY A 169 -6.10 -10.88 9.07
CA GLY A 169 -6.82 -11.13 7.82
C GLY A 169 -7.53 -9.90 7.24
N GLY A 170 -7.27 -8.69 7.76
CA GLY A 170 -7.84 -7.44 7.27
C GLY A 170 -7.19 -6.90 5.99
N VAL A 171 -6.29 -7.66 5.37
CA VAL A 171 -5.57 -7.24 4.17
C VAL A 171 -5.87 -8.23 3.04
N GLU A 172 -6.77 -7.86 2.14
CA GLU A 172 -7.03 -8.64 0.93
C GLU A 172 -5.89 -8.47 -0.08
N ALA A 173 -5.34 -9.60 -0.51
CA ALA A 173 -4.29 -9.70 -1.53
C ALA A 173 -4.68 -9.11 -2.90
N VAL A 174 -5.98 -8.99 -3.18
CA VAL A 174 -6.52 -8.52 -4.48
C VAL A 174 -6.19 -7.04 -4.74
N SER A 175 -5.90 -6.27 -3.69
CA SER A 175 -5.72 -4.81 -3.78
C SER A 175 -4.28 -4.33 -4.01
N VAL A 176 -3.32 -5.24 -4.26
CA VAL A 176 -1.89 -4.92 -4.39
C VAL A 176 -1.61 -4.20 -5.71
N ARG A 177 -1.92 -2.89 -5.76
CA ARG A 177 -1.39 -1.97 -6.78
C ARG A 177 -0.05 -1.44 -6.30
N VAL A 178 0.89 -1.32 -7.23
CA VAL A 178 2.17 -0.66 -6.99
C VAL A 178 1.90 0.80 -6.66
N PRO A 179 2.54 1.39 -5.64
CA PRO A 179 2.48 2.83 -5.42
C PRO A 179 2.84 3.57 -6.72
N THR A 180 1.97 4.50 -7.15
CA THR A 180 2.17 5.31 -8.36
C THR A 180 3.18 6.44 -8.12
N GLN A 181 3.29 6.88 -6.87
CA GLN A 181 4.33 7.79 -6.42
C GLN A 181 5.56 6.96 -6.00
N GLY A 182 6.75 7.45 -6.37
CA GLY A 182 8.03 6.72 -6.37
C GLY A 182 8.20 5.65 -5.29
N ILE A 183 8.61 4.45 -5.72
CA ILE A 183 8.90 3.31 -4.85
C ILE A 183 10.03 3.68 -3.88
N ALA A 184 9.73 3.77 -2.59
CA ALA A 184 10.69 4.11 -1.54
C ALA A 184 11.40 2.87 -0.95
N PHE A 185 11.76 1.88 -1.78
CA PHE A 185 12.44 0.66 -1.32
C PHE A 185 13.32 0.00 -2.39
N ASP A 186 14.35 -0.73 -1.95
CA ASP A 186 15.16 -1.57 -2.83
C ASP A 186 14.38 -2.84 -3.23
N LYS A 187 14.00 -2.93 -4.51
CA LYS A 187 13.31 -4.09 -5.10
C LYS A 187 14.10 -5.40 -4.90
N ASN A 188 15.43 -5.35 -4.93
CA ASN A 188 16.26 -6.55 -4.73
C ASN A 188 16.25 -6.99 -3.26
N ALA A 189 16.20 -6.05 -2.31
CA ALA A 189 16.04 -6.38 -0.90
C ALA A 189 14.68 -7.03 -0.63
N VAL A 190 13.62 -6.52 -1.25
CA VAL A 190 12.27 -7.12 -1.19
C VAL A 190 12.25 -8.51 -1.82
N ARG A 191 12.90 -8.68 -2.98
CA ARG A 191 13.05 -9.99 -3.63
C ARG A 191 13.66 -11.01 -2.67
N ARG A 192 14.81 -10.67 -2.07
CA ARG A 192 15.51 -11.52 -1.11
C ARG A 192 14.64 -11.85 0.10
N LEU A 193 13.92 -10.87 0.63
CA LEU A 193 12.98 -11.07 1.73
C LEU A 193 11.91 -12.11 1.37
N LEU A 194 11.25 -11.99 0.23
CA LEU A 194 10.18 -12.92 -0.16
C LEU A 194 10.70 -14.35 -0.34
N VAL A 195 11.88 -14.50 -0.97
CA VAL A 195 12.55 -15.80 -1.11
C VAL A 195 12.89 -16.38 0.26
N GLU A 196 13.46 -15.57 1.16
CA GLU A 196 13.84 -15.98 2.50
C GLU A 196 12.63 -16.46 3.32
N LEU A 197 11.54 -15.68 3.33
CA LEU A 197 10.32 -16.00 4.09
C LEU A 197 9.75 -17.36 3.68
N VAL A 198 9.74 -17.64 2.37
CA VAL A 198 9.24 -18.91 1.83
C VAL A 198 10.25 -20.04 2.09
N ALA A 199 11.55 -19.78 1.91
CA ALA A 199 12.60 -20.75 2.17
C ALA A 199 12.62 -21.25 3.63
N GLN A 200 12.34 -20.37 4.59
CA GLN A 200 12.26 -20.73 6.02
C GLN A 200 11.17 -21.79 6.32
N GLN A 201 10.14 -21.91 5.48
CA GLN A 201 9.11 -22.95 5.63
C GLN A 201 9.60 -24.34 5.21
N GLY A 202 10.74 -24.42 4.48
CA GLY A 202 11.35 -25.66 3.98
C GLY A 202 10.54 -26.36 2.88
N ARG A 203 9.37 -25.84 2.54
CA ARG A 203 8.45 -26.44 1.58
C ARG A 203 7.66 -25.36 0.85
N ILE A 204 7.45 -25.51 -0.46
CA ILE A 204 6.72 -24.56 -1.31
C ILE A 204 5.65 -25.30 -2.11
N GLY A 205 4.41 -24.83 -2.02
CA GLY A 205 3.30 -25.35 -2.82
C GLY A 205 2.96 -24.47 -4.02
N ASP A 206 2.20 -25.02 -4.98
CA ASP A 206 1.73 -24.32 -6.19
C ASP A 206 1.08 -22.94 -5.91
N ALA A 207 0.33 -22.82 -4.83
CA ALA A 207 -0.34 -21.58 -4.46
C ALA A 207 0.68 -20.49 -4.09
N GLN A 208 1.76 -20.86 -3.38
CA GLN A 208 2.84 -19.94 -3.02
C GLN A 208 3.72 -19.59 -4.22
N GLU A 209 4.00 -20.54 -5.11
CA GLU A 209 4.70 -20.23 -6.37
C GLU A 209 3.93 -19.20 -7.20
N LYS A 210 2.60 -19.36 -7.30
CA LYS A 210 1.74 -18.38 -7.98
C LYS A 210 1.73 -17.03 -7.28
N ALA A 211 1.71 -17.01 -5.95
CA ALA A 211 1.78 -15.77 -5.18
C ALA A 211 3.13 -15.07 -5.35
N LEU A 212 4.25 -15.81 -5.40
CA LEU A 212 5.58 -15.29 -5.73
C LEU A 212 5.63 -14.76 -7.17
N ALA A 213 5.06 -15.46 -8.14
CA ALA A 213 4.98 -14.99 -9.52
C ALA A 213 4.19 -13.67 -9.63
N LEU A 214 3.07 -13.54 -8.90
CA LEU A 214 2.34 -12.29 -8.81
C LEU A 214 3.21 -11.20 -8.17
N ALA A 215 3.92 -11.52 -7.08
CA ALA A 215 4.80 -10.58 -6.40
C ALA A 215 5.90 -10.03 -7.33
N TRP A 216 6.53 -10.90 -8.14
CA TRP A 216 7.53 -10.50 -9.14
C TRP A 216 6.94 -9.54 -10.16
N LYS A 217 5.76 -9.86 -10.71
CA LYS A 217 5.06 -9.00 -11.67
C LYS A 217 4.77 -7.63 -11.06
N ARG A 218 4.31 -7.58 -9.81
CA ARG A 218 4.02 -6.31 -9.10
C ARG A 218 5.29 -5.51 -8.80
N LEU A 219 6.40 -6.16 -8.50
CA LEU A 219 7.69 -5.47 -8.32
C LEU A 219 8.31 -5.02 -9.66
N GLY A 220 7.77 -5.48 -10.79
CA GLY A 220 8.34 -5.23 -12.12
C GLY A 220 9.63 -6.00 -12.36
N LEU A 221 9.76 -7.19 -11.78
CA LEU A 221 10.90 -8.09 -11.92
C LEU A 221 10.66 -9.11 -13.05
N ASP A 222 11.72 -9.52 -13.75
CA ASP A 222 11.64 -10.53 -14.82
C ASP A 222 11.31 -11.92 -14.26
N GLY A 223 10.41 -12.64 -14.91
CA GLY A 223 10.02 -14.00 -14.53
C GLY A 223 11.18 -15.02 -14.62
N LYS A 224 12.20 -14.78 -15.46
CA LYS A 224 13.40 -15.63 -15.46
C LYS A 224 14.17 -15.55 -14.14
N SER A 225 14.17 -14.39 -13.48
CA SER A 225 14.81 -14.23 -12.17
C SER A 225 14.09 -15.03 -11.09
N LEU A 226 12.76 -15.13 -11.14
CA LEU A 226 12.00 -15.98 -10.22
C LEU A 226 12.38 -17.45 -10.40
N LYS A 227 12.44 -17.93 -11.64
CA LYS A 227 12.83 -19.31 -11.92
C LYS A 227 14.22 -19.63 -11.34
N GLY A 228 15.20 -18.75 -11.55
CA GLY A 228 16.54 -18.94 -10.99
C GLY A 228 16.57 -19.00 -9.45
N GLU A 229 15.73 -18.20 -8.77
CA GLU A 229 15.59 -18.24 -7.31
C GLU A 229 14.95 -19.57 -6.87
N LEU A 230 13.89 -20.04 -7.55
CA LEU A 230 13.26 -21.34 -7.23
C LEU A 230 14.21 -22.52 -7.47
N ASP A 231 14.97 -22.51 -8.57
CA ASP A 231 15.99 -23.53 -8.88
C ASP A 231 17.09 -23.53 -7.80
N SER A 232 17.50 -22.35 -7.33
CA SER A 232 18.43 -22.20 -6.21
C SER A 232 17.87 -22.78 -4.92
N LEU A 233 16.61 -22.48 -4.57
CA LEU A 233 15.96 -23.05 -3.38
C LEU A 233 15.88 -24.57 -3.45
N SER A 234 15.53 -25.13 -4.60
CA SER A 234 15.50 -26.58 -4.81
C SER A 234 16.88 -27.21 -4.60
N SER A 235 17.95 -26.55 -5.06
CA SER A 235 19.32 -27.01 -4.89
C SER A 235 19.77 -26.99 -3.42
N HIS A 236 19.19 -26.12 -2.60
CA HIS A 236 19.45 -26.00 -1.16
C HIS A 236 18.48 -26.81 -0.28
N GLY A 237 17.71 -27.72 -0.87
CA GLY A 237 16.90 -28.70 -0.13
C GLY A 237 15.48 -28.24 0.24
N VAL A 238 14.98 -27.15 -0.34
CA VAL A 238 13.56 -26.76 -0.21
C VAL A 238 12.69 -27.69 -1.05
N ILE A 239 11.64 -28.26 -0.45
CA ILE A 239 10.78 -29.25 -1.10
C ILE A 239 9.62 -28.58 -1.82
N PHE A 240 9.47 -28.83 -3.11
CA PHE A 240 8.33 -28.37 -3.90
C PHE A 240 7.25 -29.46 -4.00
N PHE A 241 5.99 -29.11 -3.72
CA PHE A 241 4.88 -30.08 -3.77
C PHE A 241 3.64 -29.46 -4.44
N GLY A 242 3.11 -30.15 -5.45
CA GLY A 242 1.92 -29.69 -6.18
C GLY A 242 1.96 -29.86 -7.70
N GLY A 243 3.09 -30.28 -8.29
CA GLY A 243 3.12 -30.65 -9.71
C GLY A 243 2.11 -31.75 -10.03
N GLN A 244 1.34 -31.58 -11.13
CA GLN A 244 0.53 -32.65 -11.71
C GLN A 244 1.37 -33.92 -11.79
N ALA A 245 0.78 -35.05 -11.36
CA ALA A 245 1.29 -36.36 -11.67
C ALA A 245 1.43 -36.47 -13.19
N GLY A 246 2.64 -36.24 -13.70
CA GLY A 246 2.99 -36.53 -15.07
C GLY A 246 2.72 -38.01 -15.29
N SER A 247 1.76 -38.32 -16.15
CA SER A 247 1.65 -39.63 -16.78
C SER A 247 2.93 -39.87 -17.58
N GLY A 248 3.94 -40.41 -16.91
CA GLY A 248 5.25 -40.68 -17.47
C GLY A 248 6.02 -41.60 -16.53
N ARG A 249 5.78 -42.92 -16.69
CA ARG A 249 6.60 -44.06 -16.22
C ARG A 249 7.48 -43.77 -14.98
N GLY A 250 6.86 -43.83 -13.79
CA GLY A 250 7.55 -43.67 -12.52
C GLY A 250 8.57 -44.77 -12.24
N GLU A 251 9.78 -44.37 -11.87
CA GLU A 251 10.79 -45.25 -11.27
C GLU A 251 10.54 -45.34 -9.77
N LYS A 252 10.68 -46.54 -9.19
CA LYS A 252 10.32 -46.81 -7.78
C LYS A 252 11.25 -46.05 -6.84
N ILE A 253 10.67 -45.22 -5.98
CA ILE A 253 11.35 -44.56 -4.86
C ILE A 253 11.87 -45.65 -3.89
N PRO A 254 13.17 -45.71 -3.56
CA PRO A 254 13.70 -46.56 -2.49
C PRO A 254 13.17 -46.10 -1.13
N PRO A 255 12.90 -47.01 -0.17
CA PRO A 255 12.46 -46.60 1.17
C PRO A 255 13.52 -45.72 1.85
N PRO A 256 13.10 -44.73 2.66
CA PRO A 256 14.01 -43.77 3.27
C PRO A 256 15.00 -44.50 4.22
N PRO A 257 16.29 -44.12 4.22
CA PRO A 257 17.23 -44.62 5.20
C PRO A 257 16.86 -44.06 6.58
N ASN A 258 16.66 -44.97 7.52
CA ASN A 258 16.37 -44.65 8.90
C ASN A 258 17.62 -43.97 9.51
N THR A 259 17.55 -42.66 9.78
CA THR A 259 18.64 -41.99 10.48
C THR A 259 18.12 -40.81 11.29
N ASP A 260 17.98 -41.04 12.59
CA ASP A 260 18.01 -40.02 13.63
C ASP A 260 19.35 -39.29 13.56
N VAL A 261 19.47 -38.26 12.72
CA VAL A 261 20.59 -37.32 12.79
C VAL A 261 20.01 -35.92 12.91
N PRO A 262 20.28 -35.19 14.02
CA PRO A 262 19.84 -33.82 14.16
C PRO A 262 20.53 -32.95 13.10
N PHE A 263 19.72 -32.31 12.26
CA PHE A 263 20.17 -31.32 11.29
C PHE A 263 20.78 -30.12 12.04
N ALA A 264 22.07 -29.86 11.84
CA ALA A 264 22.79 -28.74 12.43
C ALA A 264 23.30 -27.78 11.35
N LEU A 265 22.87 -26.53 11.44
CA LEU A 265 23.27 -25.43 10.56
C LEU A 265 24.78 -25.17 10.68
N ASN A 266 25.52 -25.30 9.57
CA ASN A 266 26.95 -25.00 9.53
C ASN A 266 27.18 -23.47 9.48
N ARG A 267 27.39 -22.87 10.66
CA ARG A 267 27.58 -21.42 10.82
C ARG A 267 28.86 -20.88 10.18
N GLU A 268 29.86 -21.73 9.94
CA GLU A 268 31.11 -21.32 9.28
C GLU A 268 30.88 -21.10 7.78
N ALA A 269 30.09 -21.97 7.14
CA ALA A 269 29.70 -21.79 5.73
C ALA A 269 28.86 -20.51 5.52
N LEU A 270 28.01 -20.17 6.49
CA LEU A 270 27.20 -18.94 6.46
C LEU A 270 28.05 -17.68 6.65
N ALA A 271 29.10 -17.75 7.47
CA ALA A 271 30.03 -16.63 7.69
C ALA A 271 30.92 -16.36 6.47
N THR A 272 31.35 -17.41 5.75
CA THR A 272 32.11 -17.28 4.49
C THR A 272 31.28 -16.59 3.41
N LEU A 273 29.99 -16.92 3.28
CA LEU A 273 29.07 -16.27 2.32
C LEU A 273 28.91 -14.76 2.58
N LEU A 274 28.88 -14.36 3.87
CA LEU A 274 28.75 -12.96 4.27
C LEU A 274 30.07 -12.17 4.11
N ALA A 275 31.21 -12.83 4.19
CA ALA A 275 32.53 -12.21 3.99
C ALA A 275 32.79 -11.91 2.50
N ASP A 276 32.49 -12.86 1.62
CA ASP A 276 32.69 -12.71 0.16
C ASP A 276 31.82 -11.58 -0.42
N THR A 277 30.62 -11.35 0.13
CA THR A 277 29.72 -10.28 -0.33
C THR A 277 30.26 -8.87 -0.01
N ARG A 278 31.02 -8.72 1.09
CA ARG A 278 31.61 -7.41 1.47
C ARG A 278 32.79 -7.03 0.60
N GLN A 279 33.58 -8.01 0.16
CA GLN A 279 34.75 -7.75 -0.66
C GLN A 279 34.36 -7.31 -2.09
N VAL A 280 33.24 -7.81 -2.61
CA VAL A 280 32.66 -7.37 -3.89
C VAL A 280 32.02 -5.98 -3.79
N GLN A 281 31.39 -5.64 -2.67
CA GLN A 281 30.83 -4.29 -2.44
C GLN A 281 31.91 -3.20 -2.32
N ALA A 282 33.08 -3.51 -1.74
CA ALA A 282 34.18 -2.56 -1.67
C ALA A 282 34.77 -2.24 -3.06
N ALA A 283 34.93 -3.26 -3.92
CA ALA A 283 35.44 -3.08 -5.28
C ALA A 283 34.47 -2.31 -6.20
N LEU A 284 33.15 -2.42 -5.98
CA LEU A 284 32.15 -1.70 -6.78
C LEU A 284 32.04 -0.22 -6.38
N ASN A 285 32.17 0.09 -5.09
CA ASN A 285 32.15 1.48 -4.60
C ASN A 285 33.40 2.26 -5.03
N GLU A 286 34.56 1.59 -5.15
CA GLU A 286 35.79 2.21 -5.65
C GLU A 286 35.69 2.52 -7.16
N ALA A 287 34.98 1.69 -7.93
CA ALA A 287 34.78 1.88 -9.37
C ALA A 287 33.70 2.93 -9.74
N MET A 288 32.84 3.34 -8.81
CA MET A 288 31.75 4.30 -9.05
C MET A 288 32.08 5.73 -8.61
N ALA A 289 33.26 5.98 -8.02
CA ALA A 289 33.67 7.30 -7.55
C ALA A 289 34.38 8.16 -8.61
N GLU A 290 34.60 7.66 -9.83
CA GLU A 290 35.39 8.35 -10.85
C GLU A 290 34.59 9.15 -11.91
N ASP A 291 33.24 9.10 -11.92
CA ASP A 291 32.42 9.68 -13.00
C ASP A 291 31.26 10.59 -12.52
N GLU A 292 31.52 11.60 -11.69
CA GLU A 292 30.52 12.66 -11.40
C GLU A 292 31.09 14.08 -11.59
N GLU A 293 30.99 14.59 -12.82
CA GLU A 293 30.85 16.03 -13.10
C GLU A 293 30.11 16.23 -14.44
N VAL A 294 28.79 16.42 -14.44
CA VAL A 294 28.11 17.40 -15.33
C VAL A 294 26.77 17.82 -14.70
N GLY A 295 26.64 19.11 -14.35
CA GLY A 295 25.40 19.71 -13.89
C GLY A 295 24.47 20.13 -15.03
N MET A 296 23.17 20.27 -14.74
CA MET A 296 22.19 20.98 -15.57
C MET A 296 21.14 21.69 -14.69
N PRO A 297 20.54 22.79 -15.18
CA PRO A 297 20.01 23.88 -14.35
C PRO A 297 18.49 23.85 -14.16
N ASP A 298 18.06 24.56 -13.10
CA ASP A 298 16.68 24.91 -12.75
C ASP A 298 15.95 25.69 -13.87
N GLU A 299 14.71 25.28 -14.18
CA GLU A 299 13.73 26.13 -14.87
C GLU A 299 12.42 26.17 -14.08
N VAL A 300 12.07 27.39 -13.66
CA VAL A 300 10.89 27.75 -12.88
C VAL A 300 9.76 28.07 -13.85
N ALA A 301 8.64 27.35 -13.81
CA ALA A 301 7.47 27.60 -14.66
C ALA A 301 6.38 28.37 -13.89
N ALA A 302 6.00 29.53 -14.43
CA ALA A 302 5.02 30.47 -13.89
C ALA A 302 3.56 30.12 -14.27
N GLU A 303 2.63 30.47 -13.38
CA GLU A 303 1.17 30.46 -13.59
C GLU A 303 0.72 31.56 -14.58
N PRO A 304 -0.24 31.30 -15.50
CA PRO A 304 -0.89 32.35 -16.27
C PRO A 304 -2.21 32.81 -15.64
N GLU A 305 -2.47 34.11 -15.78
CA GLU A 305 -3.65 34.86 -15.33
C GLU A 305 -4.96 34.48 -16.04
N VAL A 306 -6.06 34.68 -15.30
CA VAL A 306 -7.46 34.41 -15.63
C VAL A 306 -8.10 35.55 -16.43
N VAL A 307 -8.84 35.20 -17.49
CA VAL A 307 -9.77 36.10 -18.22
C VAL A 307 -11.21 35.71 -17.88
N PRO A 308 -12.13 36.66 -17.58
CA PRO A 308 -13.47 36.31 -17.13
C PRO A 308 -14.53 36.27 -18.26
N VAL A 309 -15.65 35.62 -17.91
CA VAL A 309 -17.01 35.65 -18.48
C VAL A 309 -17.37 34.51 -19.44
N ALA A 310 -18.19 33.57 -18.95
CA ALA A 310 -19.60 33.37 -19.34
C ALA A 310 -20.24 32.19 -18.59
N VAL A 311 -21.49 32.37 -18.14
CA VAL A 311 -22.52 31.42 -17.67
C VAL A 311 -22.01 30.02 -17.26
N GLU A 312 -22.00 29.73 -15.95
CA GLU A 312 -21.56 28.44 -15.38
C GLU A 312 -22.50 27.31 -15.83
N GLU A 313 -22.15 26.67 -16.94
CA GLU A 313 -22.75 25.41 -17.44
C GLU A 313 -22.51 24.26 -16.43
N PHE A 314 -21.46 24.38 -15.61
CA PHE A 314 -21.08 23.44 -14.54
C PHE A 314 -20.65 24.20 -13.27
N PRO A 315 -21.59 24.66 -12.43
CA PRO A 315 -21.25 25.47 -11.26
C PRO A 315 -20.38 24.68 -10.28
N GLY A 316 -19.27 25.29 -9.85
CA GLY A 316 -18.28 24.69 -8.95
C GLY A 316 -17.19 23.84 -9.62
N LEU A 317 -17.27 23.56 -10.93
CA LEU A 317 -16.14 22.96 -11.65
C LEU A 317 -15.12 24.05 -11.98
N ALA A 318 -13.83 23.80 -11.71
CA ALA A 318 -12.79 24.78 -12.03
C ALA A 318 -12.81 25.11 -13.55
N PRO A 319 -12.82 26.40 -13.95
CA PRO A 319 -13.06 26.80 -15.34
C PRO A 319 -12.13 26.15 -16.38
N ARG A 320 -10.91 25.81 -15.97
CA ARG A 320 -9.91 25.12 -16.81
C ARG A 320 -10.33 23.71 -17.25
N PHE A 321 -11.24 23.04 -16.53
CA PHE A 321 -11.68 21.67 -16.84
C PHE A 321 -13.00 21.63 -17.63
N VAL A 322 -13.74 22.73 -17.68
CA VAL A 322 -15.01 22.84 -18.41
C VAL A 322 -14.87 22.52 -19.91
N PRO A 323 -13.84 23.03 -20.63
CA PRO A 323 -13.64 22.70 -22.04
C PRO A 323 -13.40 21.22 -22.28
N LEU A 324 -12.59 20.57 -21.43
CA LEU A 324 -12.31 19.14 -21.54
C LEU A 324 -13.57 18.31 -21.27
N LEU A 325 -14.32 18.62 -20.21
CA LEU A 325 -15.57 17.92 -19.90
C LEU A 325 -16.55 18.02 -21.08
N ARG A 326 -16.67 19.20 -21.71
CA ARG A 326 -17.51 19.38 -22.89
C ARG A 326 -17.09 18.44 -24.03
N SER A 327 -15.80 18.35 -24.33
CA SER A 327 -15.30 17.44 -25.37
C SER A 327 -15.53 15.98 -25.03
N LEU A 328 -15.34 15.58 -23.76
CA LEU A 328 -15.55 14.21 -23.32
C LEU A 328 -17.02 13.79 -23.38
N LEU A 329 -17.97 14.71 -23.20
CA LEU A 329 -19.41 14.45 -23.30
C LEU A 329 -19.93 14.24 -24.73
N GLU A 330 -19.07 14.32 -25.75
CA GLU A 330 -19.45 14.02 -27.15
C GLU A 330 -19.60 12.52 -27.41
N GLN A 331 -18.87 11.67 -26.68
CA GLN A 331 -18.88 10.21 -26.83
C GLN A 331 -18.93 9.52 -25.46
N ASP A 332 -19.49 8.32 -25.42
CA ASP A 332 -19.67 7.56 -24.18
C ASP A 332 -18.39 6.81 -23.79
N GLU A 333 -17.55 6.47 -24.78
CA GLU A 333 -16.27 5.76 -24.59
C GLU A 333 -15.16 6.45 -25.40
N TRP A 334 -13.99 6.56 -24.80
CA TRP A 334 -12.79 7.15 -25.39
C TRP A 334 -11.58 6.22 -25.21
N PRO A 335 -10.84 5.89 -26.28
CA PRO A 335 -9.52 5.29 -26.12
C PRO A 335 -8.60 6.23 -25.31
N GLU A 336 -7.77 5.68 -24.41
CA GLU A 336 -6.88 6.48 -23.55
C GLU A 336 -5.99 7.44 -24.37
N VAL A 337 -5.50 6.99 -25.53
CA VAL A 337 -4.69 7.80 -26.44
C VAL A 337 -5.43 9.04 -26.96
N ASP A 338 -6.71 8.91 -27.26
CA ASP A 338 -7.54 10.00 -27.78
C ASP A 338 -7.97 10.95 -26.66
N ALA A 339 -8.32 10.42 -25.48
CA ALA A 339 -8.58 11.22 -24.29
C ALA A 339 -7.35 12.03 -23.87
N GLN A 340 -6.14 11.44 -23.96
CA GLN A 340 -4.89 12.12 -23.65
C GLN A 340 -4.60 13.25 -24.65
N LYS A 341 -4.97 13.06 -25.92
CA LYS A 341 -4.86 14.09 -26.95
C LYS A 341 -5.81 15.27 -26.67
N LEU A 342 -7.06 14.99 -26.31
CA LEU A 342 -8.04 16.00 -25.91
C LEU A 342 -7.57 16.80 -24.68
N ALA A 343 -7.00 16.13 -23.68
CA ALA A 343 -6.46 16.80 -22.50
C ALA A 343 -5.32 17.76 -22.87
N ARG A 344 -4.41 17.32 -23.76
CA ARG A 344 -3.32 18.17 -24.28
C ARG A 344 -3.83 19.36 -25.08
N GLU A 345 -4.83 19.16 -25.92
CA GLU A 345 -5.47 20.25 -26.69
C GLU A 345 -6.09 21.32 -25.76
N ASN A 346 -6.56 20.90 -24.59
CA ASN A 346 -7.11 21.78 -23.54
C ASN A 346 -6.06 22.25 -22.52
N SER A 347 -4.75 22.02 -22.77
CA SER A 347 -3.64 22.39 -21.87
C SER A 347 -3.77 21.86 -20.43
N VAL A 348 -4.38 20.69 -20.26
CA VAL A 348 -4.57 20.03 -18.95
C VAL A 348 -4.00 18.62 -18.98
N MET A 349 -3.56 18.13 -17.81
CA MET A 349 -3.13 16.74 -17.67
C MET A 349 -4.36 15.84 -17.48
N LEU A 350 -4.49 14.78 -18.29
CA LEU A 350 -5.68 13.92 -18.32
C LEU A 350 -6.03 13.38 -16.93
N SER A 351 -5.07 12.79 -16.21
CA SER A 351 -5.29 12.20 -14.89
C SER A 351 -5.83 13.22 -13.87
N GLY A 352 -5.20 14.40 -13.78
CA GLY A 352 -5.65 15.46 -12.87
C GLY A 352 -6.99 16.07 -13.28
N ALA A 353 -7.29 16.12 -14.58
CA ALA A 353 -8.57 16.62 -15.07
C ALA A 353 -9.71 15.62 -14.82
N VAL A 354 -9.48 14.32 -15.05
CA VAL A 354 -10.44 13.24 -14.74
C VAL A 354 -10.73 13.20 -13.24
N GLU A 355 -9.69 13.34 -12.39
CA GLU A 355 -9.86 13.42 -10.94
C GLU A 355 -10.73 14.61 -10.54
N ALA A 356 -10.43 15.81 -11.02
CA ALA A 356 -11.19 17.02 -10.69
C ALA A 356 -12.64 16.99 -11.24
N ILE A 357 -12.86 16.43 -12.43
CA ILE A 357 -14.19 16.26 -13.01
C ILE A 357 -15.01 15.24 -12.22
N ASN A 358 -14.38 14.13 -11.80
CA ASN A 358 -15.05 13.13 -10.98
C ASN A 358 -15.35 13.65 -9.59
N GLU A 359 -14.44 14.40 -8.98
CA GLU A 359 -14.66 15.10 -7.71
C GLU A 359 -15.87 16.03 -7.82
N TRP A 360 -15.95 16.85 -8.87
CA TRP A 360 -17.12 17.66 -9.15
C TRP A 360 -18.40 16.84 -9.39
N GLY A 361 -18.30 15.74 -10.14
CA GLY A 361 -19.41 14.81 -10.36
C GLY A 361 -19.96 14.23 -9.06
N PHE A 362 -19.09 13.87 -8.12
CA PHE A 362 -19.50 13.41 -6.80
C PHE A 362 -20.13 14.54 -5.97
N GLU A 363 -19.60 15.76 -6.02
CA GLU A 363 -20.16 16.89 -5.30
C GLU A 363 -21.54 17.32 -5.80
N LYS A 364 -21.81 17.20 -7.10
CA LYS A 364 -23.05 17.71 -7.72
C LYS A 364 -24.06 16.64 -8.10
N LEU A 365 -23.60 15.45 -8.46
CA LEU A 365 -24.41 14.37 -9.04
C LEU A 365 -24.38 13.09 -8.19
N ASP A 366 -23.64 13.09 -7.07
CA ASP A 366 -23.45 11.94 -6.16
C ASP A 366 -22.95 10.66 -6.86
N ALA A 367 -22.23 10.84 -7.98
CA ALA A 367 -21.74 9.74 -8.80
C ALA A 367 -20.49 10.14 -9.60
N GLN A 368 -19.69 9.13 -9.94
CA GLN A 368 -18.52 9.28 -10.80
C GLN A 368 -18.98 9.53 -12.25
N LEU A 369 -18.43 10.56 -12.89
CA LEU A 369 -18.75 10.86 -14.29
C LEU A 369 -17.89 10.09 -15.28
N ILE A 370 -16.64 9.79 -14.92
CA ILE A 370 -15.66 9.18 -15.81
C ILE A 370 -14.95 8.05 -15.06
N TRP A 371 -14.97 6.84 -15.57
CA TRP A 371 -14.17 5.73 -15.03
C TRP A 371 -13.36 5.04 -16.12
N GLU A 372 -12.31 4.36 -15.70
CA GLU A 372 -11.44 3.59 -16.57
C GLU A 372 -12.01 2.17 -16.73
N ASP A 373 -12.27 1.76 -17.96
CA ASP A 373 -12.60 0.39 -18.34
C ASP A 373 -11.49 -0.17 -19.24
N GLY A 374 -10.52 -0.84 -18.64
CA GLY A 374 -9.36 -1.37 -19.35
C GLY A 374 -8.45 -0.27 -19.91
N GLU A 375 -8.37 -0.16 -21.23
CA GLU A 375 -7.59 0.84 -21.97
C GLU A 375 -8.47 2.03 -22.46
N ASN A 376 -9.74 2.06 -22.04
CA ASN A 376 -10.71 3.08 -22.43
C ASN A 376 -11.22 3.86 -21.21
N LEU A 377 -11.59 5.12 -21.43
CA LEU A 377 -12.34 5.93 -20.48
C LEU A 377 -13.82 5.91 -20.87
N THR A 378 -14.69 5.58 -19.93
CA THR A 378 -16.15 5.62 -20.12
C THR A 378 -16.72 6.84 -19.40
N VAL A 379 -17.66 7.55 -20.03
CA VAL A 379 -18.27 8.78 -19.54
C VAL A 379 -19.77 8.55 -19.30
N GLU A 380 -20.22 8.60 -18.04
CA GLU A 380 -21.64 8.48 -17.67
C GLU A 380 -22.39 9.79 -17.99
N ARG A 381 -22.74 9.97 -19.26
CA ARG A 381 -23.53 11.13 -19.71
C ARG A 381 -24.95 11.13 -19.16
N ALA A 382 -25.45 9.98 -18.71
CA ALA A 382 -26.79 9.85 -18.13
C ALA A 382 -26.97 10.64 -16.83
N LEU A 383 -25.87 10.92 -16.12
CA LEU A 383 -25.88 11.68 -14.86
C LEU A 383 -26.06 13.19 -15.04
N LEU A 384 -25.90 13.70 -16.28
CA LEU A 384 -25.94 15.13 -16.62
C LEU A 384 -27.20 15.55 -17.39
N LYS A 385 -28.22 14.68 -17.48
CA LYS A 385 -29.47 14.93 -18.20
C LYS A 385 -30.60 15.47 -17.34
#